data_AF-A0A3D1WQF8-F1
#
_entry.id   AF-A0A3D1WQF8-F1
#
_cell.length_a   1.000
_cell.length_b   1.000
_cell.length_c   1.000
_cell.angle_alpha   90.00
_cell.angle_beta   90.00
_cell.angle_gamma   90.00
#
_symmetry.space_group_name_H-M   'P 1'
#
loop_
_entity.id
_entity.type
_entity.pdbx_description
1 polymer ?
#
loop_
_entity_poly.entity_id
_entity_poly.type
_entity_poly.pdbx_seq_one_letter_code
_entity_poly.pdbx_strand_id
1 'polypeptide(L)' 'MSTTSDDLLPCPFCGGNRQCVKHSGRWGWFVSCSCAAVGPSSETREQAVARWNERREPVQQRLFGGVQQ' A
#
# COMPACT_ATOMS: atom_id res chain seq x y z
N MET A 1 -3.74 23.00 -7.77
CA MET A 1 -4.60 21.81 -7.76
C MET A 1 -3.76 20.66 -7.18
N SER A 2 -3.81 20.48 -5.87
CA SER A 2 -3.02 19.46 -5.17
C SER A 2 -3.84 18.17 -5.15
N THR A 3 -3.43 17.15 -5.89
CA THR A 3 -4.01 15.80 -5.79
C THR A 3 -3.49 15.18 -4.51
N THR A 4 -4.22 15.43 -3.43
CA THR A 4 -3.87 15.17 -2.04
C THR A 4 -3.59 13.68 -1.79
N SER A 5 -2.48 13.43 -1.11
CA SER A 5 -2.10 12.17 -0.46
C SER A 5 -3.10 11.67 0.61
N ASP A 6 -4.35 12.13 0.61
CA ASP A 6 -5.31 11.91 1.71
C ASP A 6 -5.71 10.44 1.85
N ASP A 7 -5.86 9.73 0.71
CA ASP A 7 -6.31 8.34 0.72
C ASP A 7 -5.18 7.31 0.88
N LEU A 8 -3.89 7.69 0.85
CA LEU A 8 -2.78 6.74 0.83
C LEU A 8 -2.17 6.52 2.21
N LEU A 9 -2.25 5.29 2.72
CA LEU A 9 -1.52 4.89 3.92
C LEU A 9 0.00 5.06 3.73
N PRO A 10 0.74 5.37 4.82
CA PRO A 10 2.19 5.49 4.79
C PRO A 10 2.84 4.20 4.29
N CYS A 11 3.99 4.34 3.64
CA CYS A 11 4.70 3.20 3.07
C CYS A 11 5.04 2.15 4.14
N PRO A 12 4.69 0.86 3.94
CA PRO A 12 5.00 -0.20 4.91
C PRO A 12 6.51 -0.42 5.10
N PHE A 13 7.31 -0.05 4.10
CA PHE A 13 8.73 -0.39 4.04
C PHE A 13 9.62 0.69 4.65
N CYS A 14 9.31 1.96 4.41
CA CYS A 14 10.09 3.09 4.91
C CYS A 14 9.37 3.96 5.95
N GLY A 15 8.08 3.72 6.20
CA GLY A 15 7.25 4.52 7.10
C GLY A 15 6.90 5.92 6.60
N GLY A 16 7.39 6.33 5.42
CA GLY A 16 7.19 7.67 4.88
C GLY A 16 5.85 7.87 4.15
N ASN A 17 5.46 9.13 3.98
CA ASN A 17 4.23 9.56 3.29
C ASN A 17 4.49 10.10 1.88
N ARG A 18 5.60 9.72 1.25
CA ARG A 18 5.98 10.15 -0.11
C ARG A 18 5.55 9.10 -1.16
N GLN A 19 4.29 8.71 -1.09
CA GLN A 19 3.67 7.80 -2.06
C GLN A 19 2.95 8.61 -3.15
N CYS A 20 2.81 8.04 -4.33
CA CYS A 20 2.12 8.67 -5.44
C CYS A 20 1.40 7.60 -6.25
N VAL A 21 0.17 7.86 -6.66
CA VAL A 21 -0.53 7.02 -7.63
C VAL A 21 -0.04 7.38 -9.03
N LYS A 22 0.34 6.38 -9.82
CA LYS A 22 0.83 6.51 -11.19
C LYS A 22 0.02 5.62 -12.12
N HIS A 23 -0.02 5.99 -13.39
CA HIS A 23 -0.62 5.18 -14.45
C HIS A 23 0.46 4.83 -15.48
N SER A 24 0.52 3.57 -15.89
CA SER A 24 1.41 3.10 -16.96
C SER A 24 0.60 2.23 -17.90
N GLY A 25 0.52 2.62 -19.18
CA GLY A 25 -0.45 2.07 -20.15
C GLY A 25 -0.74 0.57 -20.01
N ARG A 26 0.23 -0.29 -20.32
CA ARG A 26 0.05 -1.76 -20.27
C ARG A 26 -0.20 -2.31 -18.85
N TRP A 27 0.24 -1.60 -17.82
CA TRP A 27 0.26 -2.08 -16.43
C TRP A 27 -0.91 -1.55 -15.59
N GLY A 28 -1.61 -0.52 -16.06
CA GLY A 28 -2.69 0.15 -15.34
C GLY A 28 -2.18 1.15 -14.28
N TRP A 29 -3.00 1.36 -13.25
CA TRP A 29 -2.75 2.24 -12.11
C TRP A 29 -2.03 1.50 -10.99
N PHE A 30 -1.05 2.13 -10.35
CA PHE A 30 -0.31 1.57 -9.22
C PHE A 30 0.20 2.68 -8.29
N VAL A 31 0.54 2.33 -7.05
CA VAL A 31 1.17 3.27 -6.11
C VAL A 31 2.67 3.04 -6.08
N SER A 32 3.47 4.10 -6.10
CA SER A 32 4.91 4.02 -5.92
C SER A 32 5.37 4.98 -4.83
N CYS A 33 6.35 4.56 -4.03
CA CYS A 33 7.01 5.41 -3.04
C CYS A 33 8.43 5.77 -3.49
N SER A 34 8.95 6.92 -3.03
CA SER A 34 10.33 7.33 -3.29
C SER A 34 11.39 6.36 -2.76
N CYS A 35 11.04 5.46 -1.84
CA CYS A 35 11.93 4.40 -1.36
C CYS A 35 12.01 3.17 -2.30
N ALA A 36 11.55 3.31 -3.54
CA ALA A 36 11.45 2.25 -4.54
C ALA A 36 10.42 1.16 -4.26
N ALA A 37 9.61 1.27 -3.20
CA ALA A 37 8.46 0.40 -3.00
C ALA A 37 7.39 0.65 -4.09
N VAL A 38 6.92 -0.42 -4.72
CA VAL A 38 5.88 -0.38 -5.75
C VAL A 38 4.74 -1.30 -5.32
N GLY A 39 3.53 -0.75 -5.30
CA GLY A 39 2.31 -1.47 -4.99
C GLY A 39 1.79 -2.29 -6.17
N PRO A 40 0.80 -3.16 -5.92
CA PRO A 40 0.10 -3.89 -6.98
C PRO A 40 -0.58 -2.93 -7.95
N SER A 41 -0.67 -3.34 -9.22
CA SER A 41 -1.39 -2.57 -10.22
C SER A 41 -2.87 -2.97 -10.33
N SER A 42 -3.68 -2.06 -10.88
CA SER A 42 -5.14 -2.14 -11.01
C SER A 42 -5.63 -1.39 -12.25
N GLU A 43 -6.86 -1.68 -12.68
CA GLU A 43 -7.49 -1.00 -13.83
C GLU A 43 -7.92 0.43 -13.53
N THR A 44 -8.19 0.76 -12.26
CA THR A 44 -8.59 2.11 -11.83
C THR A 44 -7.69 2.66 -10.73
N ARG A 45 -7.64 4.00 -10.63
CA ARG A 45 -6.87 4.73 -9.62
C ARG A 45 -7.29 4.33 -8.20
N GLU A 46 -8.60 4.22 -7.96
CA GLU A 46 -9.20 3.92 -6.67
C GLU A 46 -8.86 2.49 -6.25
N GLN A 47 -8.88 1.54 -7.18
CA GLN A 47 -8.46 0.18 -6.89
C GLN A 47 -6.95 0.08 -6.61
N ALA A 48 -6.11 0.88 -7.27
CA ALA A 48 -4.68 0.92 -6.95
C ALA A 48 -4.43 1.42 -5.52
N VAL A 49 -5.16 2.45 -5.10
CA VAL A 49 -5.14 2.98 -3.74
C VAL A 49 -5.63 1.95 -2.73
N ALA A 50 -6.79 1.33 -2.97
CA ALA A 50 -7.37 0.31 -2.10
C ALA A 50 -6.40 -0.86 -1.89
N ARG A 51 -5.77 -1.35 -2.96
CA ARG A 51 -4.79 -2.45 -2.86
C ARG A 51 -3.48 -2.05 -2.19
N TRP A 52 -3.03 -0.81 -2.33
CA TRP A 52 -1.88 -0.29 -1.54
C TRP A 52 -2.20 -0.23 -0.03
N ASN A 53 -3.45 0.09 0.29
CA ASN A 53 -3.93 0.18 1.66
C ASN A 53 -4.30 -1.18 2.28
N GLU A 54 -4.48 -2.24 1.47
CA GLU A 54 -4.71 -3.59 1.99
C GLU A 54 -3.46 -4.09 2.72
N ARG A 55 -3.51 -4.10 4.06
CA ARG A 55 -2.50 -4.69 4.92
C ARG A 55 -2.99 -6.04 5.41
N ARG A 56 -2.34 -7.10 4.95
CA ARG A 56 -2.53 -8.44 5.53
C ARG A 56 -1.66 -8.54 6.77
N GLU A 57 -2.28 -8.75 7.92
CA GLU A 57 -1.56 -9.09 9.13
C GLU A 57 -0.76 -10.38 8.90
N PRO A 58 0.51 -10.44 9.33
CA PRO A 58 1.26 -11.69 9.26
C PRO A 58 0.54 -12.73 10.11
N VAL A 59 0.38 -13.94 9.55
CA VAL A 59 -0.36 -15.06 10.18
C VAL A 59 0.19 -15.45 11.58
N GLN A 60 1.38 -14.95 11.94
CA GLN A 60 2.06 -15.15 13.22
C GLN A 60 1.24 -14.76 14.46
N GLN A 61 0.28 -13.83 14.37
CA GLN A 61 -0.54 -13.46 15.54
C GLN A 61 -1.47 -14.59 16.02
N ARG A 62 -1.69 -15.66 15.24
CA ARG A 62 -2.52 -16.80 15.64
C ARG A 62 -1.75 -17.99 16.22
N LEU A 63 -0.43 -17.96 16.20
CA LEU A 63 0.40 -19.10 16.66
C LEU A 63 1.09 -18.87 18.01
N PHE A 64 1.07 -17.65 18.56
CA PHE A 64 1.69 -17.32 19.85
C PHE A 64 0.69 -17.09 21.01
N GLY A 65 -0.58 -17.49 20.85
CA GLY A 65 -1.60 -17.38 21.91
C GLY A 65 -1.59 -18.51 22.96
N GLY A 66 -0.50 -19.26 23.07
CA GLY A 66 -0.38 -20.43 23.95
C GLY A 66 0.67 -20.26 25.05
N VAL A 67 0.43 -19.36 26.00
CA VAL A 67 0.82 -19.50 27.43
C VAL A 67 0.27 -18.29 28.19
N GLN A 68 -0.72 -18.52 29.04
CA GLN A 68 -1.06 -17.64 30.15
C GLN A 68 -1.03 -18.50 31.41
N GLN A 69 -0.33 -18.00 32.42
CA GLN A 69 0.09 -18.70 33.63
C GLN A 69 -1.04 -18.79 34.65
#